data_AF-F9ERU6-F1
#
_entry.id   AF-F9ERU6-F1
#
_cell.length_a   1.000
_cell.length_b   1.000
_cell.length_c   1.000
_cell.angle_alpha   90.00
_cell.angle_beta   90.00
_cell.angle_gamma   90.00
#
_symmetry.space_group_name_H-M   'P 1'
#
loop_
_entity.id
_entity.type
_entity.pdbx_description
1 polymer ?
#
loop_
_entity_poly.entity_id
_entity_poly.type
_entity_poly.pdbx_seq_one_letter_code
_entity_poly.pdbx_strand_id
1 'polypeptide(L)' 'MNFLEKDIIKEWTLSTGGVGRRAVRYKYNPDFCYSIGVSVDEEKIKFIMINTVGKILQSKTVETTNEDFITFFEKI' A
#
# COMPACT_ATOMS: atom_id res chain seq x y z
N MET A 1 -16.47 -13.25 8.79
CA MET A 1 -15.84 -12.03 8.22
C MET A 1 -15.87 -12.19 6.71
N ASN A 2 -16.70 -11.43 5.98
CA ASN A 2 -16.85 -11.58 4.52
C ASN A 2 -15.95 -10.56 3.79
N PHE A 3 -15.03 -11.03 2.93
CA PHE A 3 -14.05 -10.19 2.23
C PHE A 3 -14.65 -9.39 1.06
N LEU A 4 -15.69 -9.92 0.41
CA LEU A 4 -16.40 -9.27 -0.69
C LEU A 4 -17.25 -8.09 -0.19
N GLU A 5 -18.01 -8.30 0.87
CA GLU A 5 -18.82 -7.25 1.50
C GLU A 5 -17.97 -6.08 2.03
N LYS A 6 -16.72 -6.38 2.41
CA LYS A 6 -15.77 -5.38 2.89
C LYS A 6 -14.95 -4.74 1.77
N ASP A 7 -15.22 -5.08 0.51
CA ASP A 7 -14.49 -4.60 -0.68
C ASP A 7 -12.97 -4.87 -0.62
N ILE A 8 -12.53 -5.88 0.14
CA ILE A 8 -11.13 -6.30 0.24
C ILE A 8 -10.70 -7.01 -1.05
N ILE A 9 -11.61 -7.80 -1.61
CA ILE A 9 -11.45 -8.50 -2.88
C ILE A 9 -12.60 -8.16 -3.82
N LYS A 10 -12.32 -8.16 -5.13
CA LYS A 10 -13.29 -7.99 -6.20
C LYS A 10 -13.32 -9.22 -7.09
N GLU A 11 -14.51 -9.57 -7.56
CA GLU A 11 -14.64 -10.60 -8.60
C GLU A 11 -13.93 -10.18 -9.88
N TRP A 12 -13.24 -11.15 -10.48
CA TRP A 12 -12.49 -11.02 -11.72
C TRP A 12 -12.89 -12.16 -12.64
N THR A 13 -13.99 -11.97 -13.36
CA THR A 13 -14.49 -12.97 -14.31
C THR A 13 -13.62 -12.95 -15.57
N LEU A 14 -12.98 -14.08 -15.90
CA LEU A 14 -12.39 -14.26 -17.23
C LEU A 14 -13.50 -14.56 -18.24
N SER A 15 -13.33 -14.08 -19.47
CA SER A 15 -14.31 -14.14 -20.55
C SER A 15 -14.79 -15.56 -20.88
N THR A 16 -15.97 -15.57 -21.51
CA THR A 16 -16.94 -16.65 -21.63
C THR A 16 -16.63 -17.63 -22.76
N GLY A 17 -16.40 -18.91 -22.44
CA GLY A 17 -16.16 -19.92 -23.48
C GLY A 17 -16.47 -21.38 -23.08
N GLY A 18 -17.31 -21.63 -22.07
CA GLY A 18 -17.59 -23.00 -21.61
C GLY A 18 -19.01 -23.21 -21.09
N VAL A 19 -19.52 -24.43 -21.29
CA VAL A 19 -20.90 -24.88 -21.00
C VAL A 19 -21.09 -25.40 -19.55
N GLY A 20 -20.04 -25.34 -18.71
CA GLY A 20 -20.04 -25.85 -17.33
C GLY A 20 -20.12 -24.77 -16.24
N ARG A 21 -20.14 -25.21 -14.96
CA ARG A 21 -20.01 -24.31 -13.80
C ARG A 21 -18.71 -23.53 -13.90
N ARG A 22 -18.79 -22.20 -13.82
CA ARG A 22 -17.66 -21.31 -14.01
C ARG A 22 -16.92 -21.11 -12.71
N ALA A 23 -15.60 -21.29 -12.73
CA ALA A 23 -14.76 -20.84 -11.63
C ALA A 23 -14.81 -19.31 -11.55
N VAL A 24 -15.17 -18.79 -10.38
CA VAL A 24 -15.06 -17.35 -10.08
C VAL A 24 -13.65 -17.10 -9.57
N ARG A 25 -12.94 -16.17 -10.20
CA ARG A 25 -11.65 -15.70 -9.67
C ARG A 25 -11.87 -14.40 -8.93
N TYR A 26 -11.06 -14.19 -7.90
CA TYR A 26 -11.04 -12.96 -7.12
C TYR A 26 -9.66 -12.32 -7.25
N LYS A 27 -9.62 -11.00 -7.12
CA LYS A 27 -8.38 -10.23 -7.00
C LYS A 27 -8.50 -9.28 -5.82
N TYR A 28 -7.37 -8.88 -5.24
CA TYR A 28 -7.37 -7.77 -4.29
C TYR A 28 -7.93 -6.51 -4.96
N ASN A 29 -8.77 -5.80 -4.23
CA ASN A 29 -9.14 -4.45 -4.61
C ASN A 29 -7.94 -3.52 -4.32
N PRO A 30 -7.30 -2.93 -5.34
CA PRO A 30 -6.14 -2.08 -5.13
C PRO A 30 -6.46 -0.87 -4.23
N ASP A 31 -7.72 -0.44 -4.20
CA ASP A 31 -8.18 0.76 -3.51
C ASP A 31 -8.85 0.47 -2.15
N PHE A 32 -8.77 -0.78 -1.66
CA PHE A 32 -9.36 -1.16 -0.37
C PHE A 32 -8.72 -0.40 0.80
N CYS A 33 -7.39 -0.29 0.77
CA CYS A 33 -6.59 0.29 1.84
C CYS A 33 -5.34 0.95 1.26
N TYR A 34 -4.89 2.00 1.94
CA TYR A 34 -3.64 2.69 1.67
C TYR A 34 -2.79 2.67 2.94
N SER A 35 -1.47 2.54 2.79
CA SER A 35 -0.53 2.65 3.90
C SER A 35 0.54 3.67 3.57
N ILE A 36 0.99 4.40 4.59
CA ILE A 36 2.13 5.30 4.50
C ILE A 36 3.30 4.64 5.21
N GLY A 37 4.33 4.29 4.44
CA GLY A 37 5.63 3.90 4.97
C GLY A 37 6.47 5.14 5.23
N VAL A 38 7.15 5.17 6.39
CA VAL A 38 8.10 6.22 6.75
C VAL A 38 9.45 5.57 6.94
N SER A 39 10.45 6.07 6.23
CA SER A 39 11.86 5.77 6.45
C SER A 39 12.51 7.03 6.99
N VAL A 40 13.24 6.91 8.09
CA VAL A 40 13.93 8.04 8.69
C VAL A 40 15.40 7.69 8.83
N ASP A 41 16.25 8.59 8.37
CA ASP A 41 17.68 8.61 8.63
C ASP A 41 18.11 10.02 9.09
N GLU A 42 19.39 10.20 9.41
CA GLU A 42 19.94 11.47 9.89
C GLU A 42 19.87 12.61 8.86
N GLU A 43 19.80 12.27 7.57
CA GLU A 43 19.81 13.23 6.46
C GLU A 43 18.40 13.61 6.00
N LYS A 44 17.44 12.68 6.09
CA LYS A 44 16.12 12.85 5.51
C LYS A 44 15.05 11.93 6.08
N ILE A 45 13.82 12.38 5.88
CA ILE A 45 12.60 11.59 6.07
C ILE A 45 11.99 11.29 4.70
N LYS A 46 11.77 10.01 4.41
CA LYS A 46 11.07 9.56 3.20
C LYS A 46 9.70 8.98 3.56
N PHE A 47 8.67 9.57 2.97
CA PHE A 47 7.29 9.08 3.00
C PHE A 47 6.96 8.38 1.68
N ILE A 48 6.36 7.20 1.76
CA ILE A 48 5.86 6.46 0.60
C ILE A 48 4.42 6.04 0.88
N MET A 49 3.48 6.53 0.09
CA MET A 49 2.10 6.08 0.10
C MET A 49 1.95 4.94 -0.91
N ILE A 50 1.51 3.79 -0.44
CA ILE A 50 1.22 2.62 -1.27
C ILE A 50 -0.24 2.21 -1.13
N ASN A 51 -0.76 1.51 -2.14
CA ASN A 51 -2.07 0.90 -2.09
C ASN A 51 -2.02 -0.57 -1.64
N THR A 52 -3.16 -1.25 -1.60
CA THR A 52 -3.30 -2.62 -1.07
C THR A 52 -2.44 -3.66 -1.81
N VAL A 53 -2.13 -3.41 -3.09
CA VAL A 53 -1.27 -4.30 -3.89
C VAL A 53 0.20 -3.86 -3.91
N GLY A 54 0.58 -2.91 -3.05
CA GLY A 54 1.95 -2.41 -2.94
C GLY A 54 2.36 -1.42 -4.03
N LYS A 55 1.43 -0.93 -4.85
CA LYS A 55 1.72 0.09 -5.85
C LYS A 55 1.99 1.42 -5.15
N ILE A 56 3.14 2.03 -5.41
CA ILE A 56 3.45 3.39 -4.98
C ILE A 56 2.53 4.37 -5.69
N LEU A 57 1.79 5.15 -4.91
CA LEU A 57 0.92 6.22 -5.40
C LEU A 57 1.60 7.58 -5.33
N GLN A 58 2.31 7.82 -4.23
CA GLN A 58 3.00 9.07 -3.97
C GLN A 58 4.23 8.80 -3.11
N SER A 59 5.28 9.60 -3.29
CA SER A 59 6.39 9.69 -2.35
C SER A 59 6.76 11.13 -2.10
N LYS A 60 7.29 11.41 -0.91
CA LYS A 60 7.87 12.71 -0.56
C LYS A 60 9.12 12.49 0.28
N THR A 61 10.19 13.19 -0.06
CA THR A 61 11.40 13.26 0.74
C THR A 61 11.51 14.66 1.33
N VAL A 62 11.87 14.74 2.60
CA VAL A 62 12.16 15.98 3.31
C VAL A 62 13.57 15.84 3.87
N GLU A 63 14.49 16.67 3.40
CA GLU A 63 15.84 16.75 3.96
C GLU A 63 15.78 17.36 5.36
N THR A 64 16.53 16.79 6.30
CA THR A 64 16.64 17.24 7.68
C THR A 64 17.93 18.01 7.86
N THR A 65 17.82 19.34 7.92
CA THR A 65 18.96 20.23 8.17
C THR A 65 19.02 20.71 9.62
N ASN A 66 18.17 20.17 10.50
CA ASN A 66 18.05 20.62 11.88
C ASN A 66 18.86 19.71 12.81
N GLU A 67 19.82 20.29 13.55
CA GLU A 67 20.63 19.62 14.56
C GLU A 67 19.76 18.96 15.66
N ASP A 68 18.59 19.53 15.96
CA ASP A 68 17.62 18.93 16.89
C ASP A 68 17.08 17.57 16.40
N PHE A 69 17.03 17.38 15.08
CA PHE A 69 16.58 16.12 14.47
C PHE A 69 17.65 15.05 14.57
N ILE A 70 18.92 15.41 14.38
CA ILE A 70 20.07 14.52 14.52
C ILE A 70 20.19 14.06 15.98
N THR A 71 20.08 14.98 16.94
CA THR A 71 20.14 14.65 18.38
C THR A 71 18.99 13.76 18.88
N PHE A 72 17.87 13.66 18.16
CA PHE A 72 16.81 12.69 18.45
C PHE A 72 17.26 11.24 18.16
N PHE A 73 18.06 11.02 17.10
CA PHE A 73 18.58 9.70 16.73
C PHE A 73 19.75 9.24 17.59
N GLU A 74 20.58 10.17 18.07
CA GLU A 74 21.74 9.87 18.93
C GLU A 74 21.37 9.37 20.34
N LYS A 75 20.10 9.45 20.72
CA LYS A 75 19.60 9.03 22.05
C LYS A 75 19.10 7.59 22.11
N ILE A 76 19.21 6.82 21.03
CA ILE A 76 18.72 5.43 20.91
C ILE A 76 19.81 4.42 21.27
#